data_AF-W7QKH1-F1
#
_entry.id   AF-W7QKH1-F1
#
_cell.length_a   1.000
_cell.length_b   1.000
_cell.length_c   1.000
_cell.angle_alpha   90.00
_cell.angle_beta   90.00
_cell.angle_gamma   90.00
#
_symmetry.space_group_name_H-M   'P 1'
#
loop_
_entity.id
_entity.type
_entity.pdbx_description
1 polymer ?
#
loop_
_entity_poly.entity_id
_entity_poly.type
_entity_poly.pdbx_seq_one_letter_code
_entity_poly.pdbx_strand_id
1 'polypeptide(L)' 'MDIKLHKQATTTPKIRAEIQAAPSSSTDSELARQYRVSTATIRRWRYRDDVYDRPHTRHNLLATLTPEQEEVLITAR' A
#
# COMPACT_ATOMS: atom_id res chain seq x y z
N MET A 1 -1.10 -4.64 -13.64
CA MET A 1 -0.77 -4.58 -12.20
C MET A 1 -1.60 -5.62 -11.48
N ASP A 2 -0.96 -6.53 -10.74
CA ASP A 2 -1.67 -7.51 -9.92
C ASP A 2 -2.13 -6.88 -8.61
N ILE A 3 -3.42 -6.55 -8.54
CA ILE A 3 -4.02 -5.97 -7.35
C ILE A 3 -4.49 -7.12 -6.45
N LYS A 4 -3.72 -7.39 -5.39
CA LYS A 4 -4.05 -8.38 -4.36
C LYS A 4 -4.95 -7.75 -3.31
N LEU A 5 -6.24 -7.66 -3.60
CA LEU A 5 -7.23 -7.07 -2.69
C LEU A 5 -8.27 -8.10 -2.26
N HIS A 6 -8.70 -8.04 -1.00
CA HIS A 6 -9.81 -8.86 -0.52
C HIS A 6 -11.11 -8.50 -1.26
N LYS A 7 -11.96 -9.50 -1.52
CA LYS A 7 -13.22 -9.32 -2.28
C LYS A 7 -14.15 -8.25 -1.71
N GLN A 8 -14.10 -8.05 -0.39
CA GLN A 8 -14.93 -7.08 0.34
C GLN A 8 -14.16 -5.84 0.80
N ALA A 9 -12.97 -5.58 0.26
CA ALA A 9 -12.21 -4.42 0.67
C ALA A 9 -12.90 -3.12 0.21
N THR A 10 -13.20 -2.25 1.16
CA THR A 10 -13.80 -0.94 0.89
C THR A 10 -12.82 0.03 0.24
N THR A 11 -11.53 0.01 0.62
CA THR A 11 -10.52 0.94 0.09
C THR A 11 -9.79 0.39 -1.14
N THR A 12 -10.50 0.35 -2.26
CA THR A 12 -9.94 -0.03 -3.57
C THR A 12 -9.01 1.05 -4.13
N PRO A 13 -8.10 0.73 -5.07
CA PRO A 13 -7.28 1.72 -5.77
C PRO A 13 -8.08 2.86 -6.40
N LYS A 14 -9.29 2.56 -6.90
CA LYS A 14 -10.22 3.57 -7.41
C LYS A 14 -10.62 4.58 -6.33
N ILE A 15 -11.09 4.10 -5.18
CA ILE A 15 -11.50 4.97 -4.06
C ILE A 15 -10.30 5.75 -3.51
N ARG A 16 -9.12 5.14 -3.45
CA ARG A 16 -7.88 5.82 -3.04
C ARG A 16 -7.54 6.98 -3.98
N ALA A 17 -7.68 6.80 -5.29
CA ALA A 17 -7.51 7.85 -6.30
C ALA A 17 -8.54 8.97 -6.13
N GLU A 18 -9.81 8.62 -5.88
CA GLU A 18 -10.87 9.60 -5.63
C GLU A 18 -10.60 10.42 -4.36
N ILE A 19 -10.06 9.81 -3.30
CA ILE A 19 -9.63 10.51 -2.08
C ILE A 19 -8.47 11.48 -2.36
N GLN A 20 -7.49 11.08 -3.19
CA GLN A 20 -6.36 11.94 -3.57
C GLN A 20 -6.79 13.13 -4.44
N ALA A 21 -7.75 12.92 -5.33
CA ALA A 21 -8.31 13.98 -6.19
C ALA A 21 -9.30 14.90 -5.46
N ALA A 22 -9.67 14.58 -4.21
CA ALA A 22 -10.65 15.36 -3.47
C ALA A 22 -10.14 16.79 -3.18
N PRO A 23 -10.99 17.82 -3.40
CA PRO A 23 -10.57 19.21 -3.26
C PRO A 23 -10.20 19.52 -1.80
N SER A 24 -9.28 20.47 -1.61
CA SER A 24 -8.81 20.91 -0.28
C SER A 24 -9.92 21.46 0.61
N SER A 25 -11.06 21.88 0.04
CA SER A 25 -12.25 22.30 0.78
C SER A 25 -12.99 21.16 1.46
N SER A 26 -12.86 19.92 0.97
CA SER A 26 -13.46 18.74 1.60
C SER A 26 -12.66 18.33 2.82
N THR A 27 -13.33 18.20 3.96
CA THR A 27 -12.70 17.74 5.20
C THR A 27 -12.55 16.22 5.22
N ASP A 28 -11.55 15.72 5.95
CA ASP A 28 -11.34 14.28 6.09
C ASP A 28 -12.53 13.56 6.72
N SER A 29 -13.28 14.25 7.60
CA SER A 29 -14.49 13.73 8.25
C SER A 29 -15.64 13.53 7.28
N GLU A 30 -15.82 14.44 6.32
CA GLU A 30 -16.84 14.32 5.27
C GLU A 30 -16.52 13.15 4.34
N LEU A 31 -15.28 13.06 3.86
CA LEU A 31 -14.83 11.95 3.01
C LEU A 31 -14.93 10.60 3.75
N ALA A 32 -14.59 10.56 5.04
CA ALA A 32 -14.71 9.35 5.86
C ALA A 32 -16.16 8.87 5.94
N ARG A 33 -17.11 9.80 6.12
CA ARG A 33 -18.55 9.49 6.13
C ARG A 33 -19.03 9.00 4.76
N GLN A 34 -18.61 9.65 3.68
CA GLN A 34 -18.97 9.28 2.30
C GLN A 34 -18.51 7.86 1.96
N TYR A 35 -17.24 7.54 2.21
CA TYR A 35 -16.67 6.23 1.87
C TYR A 35 -16.86 5.16 2.95
N ARG A 36 -17.50 5.51 4.08
CA ARG A 36 -17.72 4.63 5.24
C ARG A 36 -16.42 3.99 5.76
N VAL A 37 -15.38 4.81 5.87
CA VAL A 37 -14.07 4.42 6.40
C VAL A 37 -13.66 5.34 7.54
N SER A 38 -12.60 4.99 8.26
CA SER A 38 -12.08 5.86 9.31
C SER A 38 -11.40 7.12 8.74
N THR A 39 -11.43 8.22 9.49
CA THR A 39 -10.71 9.46 9.14
C THR A 39 -9.21 9.22 8.99
N ALA A 40 -8.63 8.33 9.79
CA ALA A 40 -7.24 7.91 9.67
C ALA A 40 -6.95 7.26 8.30
N THR A 41 -7.91 6.53 7.74
CA THR A 41 -7.79 5.93 6.40
C THR A 41 -7.80 6.99 5.32
N ILE A 42 -8.67 8.00 5.43
CA ILE A 42 -8.70 9.14 4.51
C ILE A 42 -7.37 9.89 4.54
N ARG A 43 -6.90 10.29 5.73
CA ARG A 43 -5.61 10.98 5.90
C ARG A 43 -4.45 10.20 5.29
N ARG A 44 -4.41 8.89 5.52
CA ARG A 44 -3.37 8.03 4.95
C ARG A 44 -3.34 8.09 3.43
N TRP A 45 -4.48 8.01 2.76
CA TRP A 45 -4.52 7.94 1.30
C TRP A 45 -4.42 9.31 0.63
N ARG A 46 -4.97 10.35 1.26
CA ARG A 46 -4.96 11.72 0.75
C ARG A 46 -3.55 12.27 0.52
N TYR A 47 -2.60 11.93 1.39
CA TYR A 47 -1.23 12.44 1.35
C TYR A 47 -0.20 11.43 0.82
N ARG A 48 -0.66 10.32 0.21
CA ARG A 48 0.25 9.39 -0.47
C ARG A 48 0.48 9.81 -1.91
N ASP A 49 1.66 9.48 -2.42
CA ASP A 49 2.05 9.74 -3.81
C ASP A 49 1.41 8.76 -4.81
N ASP A 50 0.99 7.59 -4.33
CA ASP A 50 0.43 6.51 -5.14
C ASP A 50 -0.79 5.87 -4.46
N VAL A 51 -1.56 5.09 -5.22
CA VAL A 51 -2.78 4.39 -4.75
C VAL A 51 -2.54 2.90 -4.47
N TYR A 52 -1.32 2.42 -4.71
CA TYR A 52 -1.00 1.01 -4.68
C TYR A 52 -0.38 0.62 -3.34
N ASP A 53 -0.47 -0.67 -3.02
CA ASP A 53 0.19 -1.17 -1.82
C ASP A 53 1.67 -1.38 -2.15
N ARG A 54 2.54 -0.75 -1.36
CA ARG A 54 3.99 -0.93 -1.46
C ARG A 54 4.37 -2.37 -1.07
N PRO A 55 5.47 -2.91 -1.62
CA PRO A 55 5.96 -4.20 -1.20
C PRO A 55 6.18 -4.23 0.31
N HIS A 56 5.77 -5.33 0.95
CA HIS A 56 6.04 -5.57 2.37
C HIS A 56 7.47 -6.11 2.60
N THR A 57 8.17 -6.45 1.51
CA THR A 57 9.56 -6.87 1.54
C THR A 57 10.42 -5.74 2.11
N ARG A 58 11.30 -6.10 3.05
CA ARG A 58 12.27 -5.15 3.59
C ARG A 58 13.19 -4.64 2.47
N HIS A 59 13.50 -3.34 2.50
CA HIS A 59 14.42 -2.74 1.54
C HIS A 59 15.82 -3.36 1.63
N ASN A 60 16.29 -3.63 2.85
CA ASN A 60 17.52 -4.33 3.11
C ASN A 60 17.19 -5.69 3.70
N LEU A 61 17.34 -6.72 2.87
CA LEU A 61 17.34 -8.10 3.31
C LEU A 61 18.66 -8.27 4.05
N LEU A 62 18.63 -8.21 5.38
CA LEU A 62 19.79 -8.40 6.26
C LEU A 62 20.22 -9.87 6.21
N ALA A 63 20.65 -10.33 5.04
CA ALA A 63 21.04 -11.70 4.79
C ALA A 63 22.30 -12.01 5.62
N THR A 64 22.30 -13.19 6.23
CA THR A 64 23.47 -13.68 6.98
C THR A 64 24.55 -14.24 6.06
N LEU A 65 24.14 -14.73 4.88
CA LEU A 65 25.04 -15.25 3.86
C LEU A 65 25.41 -14.13 2.88
N THR A 66 26.65 -14.18 2.40
CA THR A 66 27.03 -13.39 1.22
C THR A 66 26.39 -14.00 -0.05
N PRO A 67 26.23 -13.21 -1.12
CA PRO A 67 25.67 -13.73 -2.38
C PRO A 67 26.39 -14.98 -2.89
N GLU A 68 27.72 -15.07 -2.72
CA GLU A 68 28.52 -16.22 -3.14
C GLU A 68 28.21 -17.48 -2.32
N GLN A 69 28.00 -17.32 -1.00
CA GLN A 69 27.63 -18.43 -0.12
C GLN A 69 26.22 -18.95 -0.45
N GLU A 70 25.30 -18.05 -0.80
CA GLU A 70 23.95 -18.42 -1.22
C GLU A 70 23.98 -19.23 -2.53
N GLU A 71 24.81 -18.85 -3.49
CA GLU A 71 24.96 -19.57 -4.77
C GLU A 71 25.51 -20.99 -4.61
N VAL A 72 26.51 -21.18 -3.75
CA VAL A 72 27.00 -22.53 -3.40
C VAL A 72 25.89 -23.39 -2.79
N LEU A 73 25.05 -22.80 -1.94
CA LEU A 73 23.97 -23.54 -1.27
C LEU A 73 22.83 -23.90 -2.24
N ILE A 74 22.51 -23.02 -3.19
CA ILE A 74 21.50 -23.28 -4.23
C ILE A 74 21.97 -24.36 -5.20
N THR A 75 23.24 -24.35 -5.61
CA THR A 75 23.81 -25.34 -6.56
C THR A 75 24.02 -26.72 -5.93
N ALA A 76 24.25 -26.78 -4.62
CA ALA A 76 24.38 -28.03 -3.88
C ALA A 76 23.04 -28.71 -3.53
N ARG A 77 21.91 -28.07 -3.83
CA ARG A 77 20.55 -28.58 -3.60
C ARG A 77 20.05 -29.46 -4.75
#